data_AF-A0A3P7DYB5-F1
#
_entry.id   AF-A0A3P7DYB5-F1
#
_cell.length_a   1.000
_cell.length_b   1.000
_cell.length_c   1.000
_cell.angle_alpha   90.00
_cell.angle_beta   90.00
_cell.angle_gamma   90.00
#
_symmetry.space_group_name_H-M   'P 1'
#
loop_
_entity.id
_entity.type
_entity.pdbx_description
1 polymer ?
#
loop_
_entity_poly.entity_id
_entity_poly.type
_entity_poly.pdbx_seq_one_letter_code
_entity_poly.pdbx_strand_id
1 'polypeptide(L)'
;MFCPVAYFKPNSVMGEDGFSIEEAYRVITKNGPIETYKRDLNKVGAGQYWMYTEEYFYPRQFNIISVGPNYTNTSDVEEKEKLYQYMVITDANRLSLSVYARHPMMFYQKYNEEVVKFLENAGFGGKVFWNSPRPIYQGADCEWPSEKEVFARRVLKNQETAKNSELETATKSGLFGSSFGADGRSPIREVLQNPQLALQKLVQGH
;
A
#
# COMPACT_ATOMS: atom_id res chain seq x y z
N MET A 1 -7.68 -0.17 10.80
CA MET A 1 -7.55 -0.33 9.34
C MET A 1 -8.73 -1.14 8.87
N PHE A 2 -9.45 -0.66 7.86
CA PHE A 2 -10.62 -1.34 7.30
C PHE A 2 -10.47 -1.42 5.77
N CYS A 3 -10.90 -2.54 5.18
CA CYS A 3 -10.91 -2.76 3.74
C CYS A 3 -9.59 -2.41 3.03
N PRO A 4 -8.41 -2.84 3.53
CA PRO A 4 -7.16 -2.53 2.84
C PRO A 4 -7.07 -3.21 1.48
N VAL A 5 -6.45 -2.54 0.51
CA VAL A 5 -6.10 -3.08 -0.80
C VAL A 5 -4.65 -2.72 -1.10
N ALA A 6 -3.95 -3.61 -1.81
CA ALA A 6 -2.56 -3.46 -2.19
C ALA A 6 -2.36 -3.84 -3.65
N TYR A 7 -1.85 -2.92 -4.45
CA TYR A 7 -1.55 -3.11 -5.86
C TYR A 7 -0.05 -3.25 -6.07
N PHE A 8 0.36 -4.42 -6.56
CA PHE A 8 1.76 -4.77 -6.81
C PHE A 8 2.12 -4.50 -8.27
N LYS A 9 3.20 -3.75 -8.49
CA LYS A 9 3.71 -3.40 -9.82
C LYS A 9 5.21 -3.63 -9.90
N PRO A 10 5.74 -4.23 -10.98
CA PRO A 10 7.17 -4.19 -11.24
C PRO A 10 7.71 -2.76 -11.23
N ASN A 11 8.89 -2.53 -10.66
CA ASN A 11 9.53 -1.23 -10.60
C ASN A 11 11.02 -1.36 -10.90
N SER A 12 11.39 -1.05 -12.15
CA SER A 12 12.77 -1.13 -12.63
C SER A 12 13.74 -0.18 -11.92
N VAL A 13 13.25 0.89 -11.29
CA VAL A 13 14.08 1.81 -10.49
C VAL A 13 14.65 1.11 -9.26
N MET A 14 13.94 0.11 -8.73
CA MET A 14 14.35 -0.64 -7.54
C MET A 14 15.30 -1.80 -7.84
N GLY A 15 15.82 -1.89 -9.07
CA GLY A 15 16.72 -2.95 -9.52
C GLY A 15 16.00 -4.17 -10.10
N GLU A 16 16.76 -5.22 -10.40
CA GLU A 16 16.23 -6.49 -10.90
C GLU A 16 15.29 -7.11 -9.86
N ASP A 17 14.12 -7.57 -10.31
CA ASP A 17 13.01 -8.06 -9.48
C ASP A 17 12.50 -7.07 -8.41
N GLY A 18 12.83 -5.78 -8.54
CA GLY A 18 12.28 -4.72 -7.72
C GLY A 18 10.81 -4.46 -8.06
N PHE A 19 10.01 -4.11 -7.05
CA PHE A 19 8.59 -3.81 -7.23
C PHE A 19 8.09 -2.73 -6.28
N SER A 20 6.97 -2.12 -6.63
CA SER A 20 6.25 -1.17 -5.80
C SER A 20 4.93 -1.77 -5.33
N ILE A 21 4.51 -1.37 -4.14
CA ILE A 21 3.17 -1.63 -3.59
C ILE A 21 2.49 -0.28 -3.39
N GLU A 22 1.35 -0.10 -4.05
CA GLU A 22 0.46 1.03 -3.81
C GLU A 22 -0.73 0.54 -2.98
N GLU A 23 -0.85 1.05 -1.77
CA GLU A 23 -1.81 0.55 -0.78
C GLU A 23 -2.83 1.63 -0.43
N ALA A 24 -4.05 1.20 -0.17
CA ALA A 24 -5.12 2.06 0.31
C ALA A 24 -5.92 1.35 1.39
N TYR A 25 -6.39 2.10 2.38
CA TYR A 25 -7.22 1.57 3.45
C TYR A 25 -8.08 2.66 4.07
N ARG A 26 -9.17 2.25 4.72
CA ARG A 26 -10.03 3.17 5.45
C ARG A 26 -9.61 3.28 6.91
N VAL A 27 -9.62 4.50 7.42
CA VAL A 27 -9.32 4.83 8.82
C VAL A 27 -10.60 5.08 9.61
N ILE A 28 -10.53 4.93 10.94
CA ILE A 28 -11.61 5.18 11.91
C ILE A 28 -12.78 4.18 11.80
N THR A 29 -13.43 4.06 10.65
CA THR A 29 -14.55 3.14 10.40
C THR A 29 -14.48 2.53 9.00
N LYS A 30 -15.34 1.54 8.72
CA LYS A 30 -15.48 0.95 7.38
C LYS A 30 -15.93 1.93 6.29
N ASN A 31 -16.53 3.07 6.66
CA ASN A 31 -16.96 4.13 5.74
C ASN A 31 -16.11 5.41 5.92
N GLY A 32 -15.01 5.33 6.66
CA GLY A 32 -14.14 6.46 6.91
C GLY A 32 -13.34 6.90 5.68
N PRO A 33 -12.55 7.97 5.83
CA PRO A 33 -11.69 8.46 4.77
C PRO A 33 -10.67 7.40 4.36
N ILE A 34 -10.28 7.44 3.09
CA ILE A 34 -9.29 6.54 2.50
C ILE A 34 -7.92 7.19 2.64
N GLU A 35 -7.02 6.50 3.34
CA GLU A 35 -5.60 6.80 3.34
C GLU A 35 -4.89 5.95 2.29
N THR A 36 -3.87 6.54 1.65
CA THR A 36 -3.07 5.90 0.60
C THR A 36 -1.59 6.06 0.89
N TYR A 37 -0.79 5.05 0.57
CA TYR A 37 0.67 5.14 0.67
C TYR A 37 1.35 4.26 -0.38
N LYS A 38 2.63 4.54 -0.64
CA LYS A 38 3.49 3.80 -1.56
C LYS A 38 4.65 3.17 -0.80
N ARG A 39 5.00 1.95 -1.18
CA ARG A 39 6.21 1.27 -0.74
C ARG A 39 6.99 0.82 -1.97
N ASP A 40 8.29 1.06 -1.95
CA ASP A 40 9.20 0.63 -3.01
C ASP A 40 10.13 -0.45 -2.45
N LEU A 41 10.29 -1.56 -3.15
CA LEU A 41 10.99 -2.75 -2.66
C LEU A 41 12.15 -3.11 -3.58
N ASN A 42 13.35 -3.15 -3.01
CA ASN A 42 14.57 -3.64 -3.64
C ASN A 42 14.89 -5.05 -3.14
N LYS A 43 15.12 -5.99 -4.06
CA LYS A 43 15.43 -7.38 -3.71
C LYS A 43 16.87 -7.50 -3.19
N VAL A 44 17.03 -8.18 -2.05
CA VAL A 44 18.36 -8.50 -1.48
C VAL A 44 18.67 -10.00 -1.42
N GLY A 45 17.64 -10.83 -1.49
CA GLY A 45 17.77 -12.28 -1.43
C GLY A 45 16.47 -12.97 -1.82
N ALA A 46 16.47 -14.30 -1.82
CA ALA A 46 15.26 -15.06 -2.09
C ALA A 46 14.18 -14.75 -1.03
N GLY A 47 13.08 -14.11 -1.45
CA GLY A 47 12.00 -13.68 -0.55
C GLY A 47 12.35 -12.50 0.36
N GLN A 48 13.51 -11.87 0.21
CA GLN A 48 13.97 -10.80 1.12
C GLN A 48 14.13 -9.50 0.35
N TYR A 49 13.57 -8.42 0.90
CA TYR A 49 13.56 -7.09 0.28
C TYR A 49 13.87 -5.99 1.29
N TRP A 50 14.55 -4.95 0.84
CA TRP A 50 14.53 -3.64 1.51
C TRP A 50 13.32 -2.86 1.03
N MET A 51 12.52 -2.39 1.98
CA MET A 51 11.30 -1.63 1.76
C MET A 51 11.52 -0.17 2.15
N TYR A 52 11.32 0.71 1.17
CA TYR A 52 11.40 2.16 1.28
C TYR A 52 9.98 2.72 1.26
N THR A 53 9.73 3.72 2.09
CA THR A 53 8.41 4.36 2.23
C THR A 53 8.57 5.86 2.12
N GLU A 54 7.55 6.56 1.60
CA GLU A 54 7.58 8.03 1.53
C GLU A 54 7.59 8.69 2.93
N GLU A 55 7.15 7.98 3.98
CA GLU A 55 6.95 8.54 5.33
C GLU A 55 8.15 8.37 6.28
N TYR A 56 9.01 7.36 6.05
CA TYR A 56 10.14 7.05 6.93
C TYR A 56 11.45 7.07 6.18
N PHE A 57 12.45 7.69 6.79
CA PHE A 57 13.81 7.77 6.25
C PHE A 57 14.54 6.41 6.26
N TYR A 58 14.28 5.57 7.26
CA TYR A 58 14.98 4.29 7.41
C TYR A 58 14.26 3.16 6.66
N PRO A 59 14.95 2.44 5.76
CA PRO A 59 14.37 1.28 5.10
C PRO A 59 14.09 0.18 6.12
N ARG A 60 12.98 -0.53 5.92
CA ARG A 60 12.61 -1.70 6.72
C ARG A 60 12.79 -2.97 5.91
N GLN A 61 13.00 -4.11 6.57
CA GLN A 61 13.00 -5.38 5.86
C GLN A 61 11.57 -5.85 5.58
N PHE A 62 11.38 -6.40 4.39
CA PHE A 62 10.15 -7.05 3.96
C PHE A 62 10.52 -8.47 3.53
N ASN A 63 10.15 -9.44 4.35
CA ASN A 63 10.51 -10.84 4.15
C ASN A 63 9.24 -11.64 3.85
N ILE A 64 9.19 -12.24 2.67
CA ILE A 64 8.16 -13.20 2.26
C ILE A 64 8.56 -14.56 2.84
N ILE A 65 7.79 -15.03 3.82
CA ILE A 65 8.09 -16.27 4.56
C ILE A 65 7.24 -17.46 4.10
N SER A 66 6.14 -17.20 3.39
CA SER A 66 5.32 -18.24 2.78
C SER A 66 4.53 -17.65 1.63
N VAL A 67 4.36 -18.44 0.58
CA VAL A 67 3.46 -18.19 -0.54
C VAL A 67 2.64 -19.44 -0.75
N GLY A 68 1.38 -19.29 -1.12
CA GLY A 68 0.51 -20.44 -1.30
C GLY A 68 -0.61 -20.23 -2.33
N PRO A 69 -1.38 -21.29 -2.60
CA PRO A 69 -1.32 -22.60 -1.92
C PRO A 69 -0.08 -23.43 -2.36
N ASN A 70 0.34 -24.37 -1.51
CA ASN A 70 1.34 -25.37 -1.88
C ASN A 70 0.69 -26.40 -2.83
N TYR A 71 0.88 -26.25 -4.13
CA TYR A 71 0.46 -27.26 -5.10
C TYR A 71 1.35 -28.51 -4.92
N THR A 72 0.79 -29.59 -4.36
CA THR A 72 1.48 -30.89 -4.39
C THR A 72 1.52 -31.38 -5.83
N ASN A 73 2.61 -32.03 -6.23
CA ASN A 73 2.87 -32.54 -7.59
C ASN A 73 1.82 -33.52 -8.17
N THR A 74 0.74 -33.80 -7.44
CA THR A 74 -0.34 -34.73 -7.80
C THR A 74 -1.57 -34.04 -8.37
N SER A 75 -1.63 -32.71 -8.36
CA SER A 75 -2.69 -31.98 -9.03
C SER A 75 -2.30 -31.74 -10.49
N ASP A 76 -3.19 -32.12 -11.40
CA ASP A 76 -3.03 -32.23 -12.85
C ASP A 76 -2.12 -31.16 -13.47
N VAL A 77 -1.38 -31.54 -14.52
CA VAL A 77 -0.35 -30.75 -15.21
C VAL A 77 -0.82 -29.34 -15.66
N GLU A 78 -2.13 -29.07 -15.64
CA GLU A 78 -2.74 -27.76 -15.85
C GLU A 78 -2.63 -26.80 -14.64
N GLU A 79 -2.27 -27.27 -13.45
CA GLU A 79 -2.22 -26.44 -12.25
C GLU A 79 -0.96 -25.58 -12.11
N LYS A 80 0.08 -25.81 -12.93
CA LYS A 80 1.35 -25.08 -12.84
C LYS A 80 1.24 -23.60 -13.24
N GLU A 81 0.12 -23.17 -13.84
CA GLU A 81 -0.19 -21.77 -14.09
C GLU A 81 -1.05 -21.11 -12.99
N LYS A 82 -1.44 -21.85 -11.94
CA LYS A 82 -2.28 -21.29 -10.89
C LYS A 82 -1.49 -20.30 -10.03
N LEU A 83 -1.74 -19.02 -10.33
CA LEU A 83 -1.29 -17.85 -9.57
C LEU A 83 -1.38 -18.08 -8.06
N TYR A 84 -0.34 -17.70 -7.33
CA TYR A 84 -0.34 -17.65 -5.86
C TYR A 84 -1.58 -16.89 -5.36
N GLN A 85 -2.32 -17.47 -4.42
CA GLN A 85 -3.55 -16.88 -3.87
C GLN A 85 -3.28 -16.00 -2.66
N TYR A 86 -2.21 -16.28 -1.91
CA TYR A 86 -1.81 -15.48 -0.76
C TYR A 86 -0.29 -15.51 -0.57
N MET A 87 0.18 -14.55 0.20
CA MET A 87 1.55 -14.54 0.73
C MET A 87 1.57 -14.02 2.16
N VAL A 88 2.50 -14.56 2.94
CA VAL A 88 2.75 -14.18 4.32
C VAL A 88 4.06 -13.42 4.39
N ILE A 89 4.00 -12.23 4.99
CA ILE A 89 5.14 -11.32 5.09
C ILE A 89 5.43 -10.96 6.54
N THR A 90 6.70 -10.73 6.85
CA THR A 90 7.18 -10.26 8.16
C THR A 90 8.35 -9.30 7.99
N ASP A 91 8.66 -8.54 9.05
CA ASP A 91 9.93 -7.83 9.15
C ASP A 91 11.06 -8.72 9.72
N ALA A 92 12.27 -8.14 9.78
CA ALA A 92 13.49 -8.78 10.30
C ALA A 92 13.35 -9.29 11.74
N ASN A 93 12.69 -8.47 12.58
CA ASN A 93 12.61 -8.68 14.01
C ASN A 93 11.36 -9.48 14.40
N ARG A 94 10.55 -9.87 13.40
CA ARG A 94 9.27 -10.57 13.57
C ARG A 94 8.28 -9.78 14.43
N LEU A 95 8.34 -8.45 14.35
CA LEU A 95 7.47 -7.53 15.11
C LEU A 95 6.21 -7.16 14.32
N SER A 96 6.28 -7.19 13.01
CA SER A 96 5.14 -7.00 12.11
C SER A 96 4.91 -8.23 11.26
N LEU A 97 3.63 -8.56 11.09
CA LEU A 97 3.14 -9.66 10.27
C LEU A 97 2.00 -9.13 9.41
N SER A 98 1.96 -9.52 8.14
CA SER A 98 0.77 -9.31 7.31
C SER A 98 0.57 -10.47 6.36
N VAL A 99 -0.69 -10.71 6.01
CA VAL A 99 -1.07 -11.72 5.03
C VAL A 99 -1.80 -10.98 3.90
N TYR A 100 -1.23 -11.02 2.71
CA TYR A 100 -1.87 -10.52 1.51
C TYR A 100 -2.60 -11.68 0.84
N ALA A 101 -3.83 -11.46 0.41
CA ALA A 101 -4.63 -12.42 -0.32
C ALA A 101 -5.22 -11.76 -1.56
N ARG A 102 -5.28 -12.49 -2.69
CA ARG A 102 -5.91 -11.99 -3.92
C ARG A 102 -7.40 -11.73 -3.75
N HIS A 103 -8.07 -12.62 -3.03
CA HIS A 103 -9.50 -12.54 -2.75
C HIS A 103 -9.76 -12.83 -1.27
N PRO A 104 -10.25 -11.85 -0.48
CA PRO A 104 -10.40 -12.01 0.96
C PRO A 104 -11.40 -13.12 1.33
N MET A 105 -12.55 -13.18 0.65
CA MET A 105 -13.58 -14.20 0.93
C MET A 105 -13.05 -15.62 0.65
N MET A 106 -12.40 -15.82 -0.50
CA MET A 106 -11.79 -17.10 -0.86
C MET A 106 -10.70 -17.51 0.12
N PHE A 107 -9.88 -16.54 0.57
CA PHE A 107 -8.86 -16.77 1.57
C PHE A 107 -9.45 -17.25 2.90
N TYR A 108 -10.48 -16.55 3.41
CA TYR A 108 -11.14 -16.94 4.64
C TYR A 108 -11.75 -18.34 4.58
N GLN A 109 -12.30 -18.73 3.43
CA GLN A 109 -12.96 -20.01 3.25
C GLN A 109 -11.99 -21.18 3.03
N LYS A 110 -10.89 -20.98 2.30
CA LYS A 110 -10.01 -22.08 1.85
C LYS A 110 -8.64 -22.13 2.51
N TYR A 111 -8.07 -20.99 2.87
CA TYR A 111 -6.65 -20.88 3.24
C TYR A 111 -6.44 -20.37 4.68
N ASN A 112 -7.46 -19.81 5.32
CA ASN A 112 -7.30 -19.22 6.66
C ASN A 112 -6.82 -20.23 7.71
N GLU A 113 -7.37 -21.45 7.73
CA GLU A 113 -6.96 -22.46 8.71
C GLU A 113 -5.49 -22.90 8.52
N GLU A 114 -5.05 -23.10 7.27
CA GLU A 114 -3.67 -23.50 6.97
C GLU A 114 -2.68 -22.39 7.34
N VAL A 115 -3.04 -21.14 7.05
CA VAL A 115 -2.19 -19.98 7.35
C VAL A 115 -2.12 -19.73 8.85
N VAL A 116 -3.23 -19.85 9.58
CA VAL A 116 -3.22 -19.73 11.05
C VAL A 116 -2.31 -20.79 11.67
N LYS A 117 -2.42 -22.06 11.23
CA LYS A 117 -1.52 -23.14 11.67
C LYS A 117 -0.05 -22.87 11.32
N PHE A 118 0.23 -22.37 10.12
CA PHE A 118 1.59 -21.96 9.73
C PHE A 118 2.14 -20.85 10.64
N LEU A 119 1.32 -19.83 10.93
CA LEU A 119 1.70 -18.70 11.77
C LEU A 119 1.98 -19.13 13.20
N GLU A 120 1.13 -19.99 13.78
CA GLU A 120 1.34 -20.56 15.11
C GLU A 120 2.67 -21.33 15.20
N ASN A 121 2.94 -22.20 14.21
CA ASN A 121 4.18 -22.97 14.15
C ASN A 121 5.41 -22.10 13.93
N ALA A 122 5.27 -21.02 13.16
CA ALA A 122 6.34 -20.05 12.98
C ALA A 122 6.64 -19.31 14.30
N GLY A 123 5.69 -19.19 15.22
CA GLY A 123 5.80 -18.46 16.48
C GLY A 123 5.03 -17.13 16.51
N PHE A 124 4.16 -16.91 15.52
CA PHE A 124 3.17 -15.84 15.52
C PHE A 124 1.86 -16.38 16.09
N GLY A 125 1.73 -16.35 17.42
CA GLY A 125 0.52 -16.77 18.15
C GLY A 125 0.73 -17.99 19.03
N GLY A 126 -0.30 -18.85 19.11
CA GLY A 126 -0.24 -20.21 19.69
C GLY A 126 -0.25 -20.33 21.21
N LYS A 127 0.30 -19.38 21.98
CA LYS A 127 0.28 -19.43 23.46
C LYS A 127 0.11 -18.08 24.16
N VAL A 128 0.23 -16.99 23.41
CA VAL A 128 0.31 -15.65 23.97
C VAL A 128 -0.65 -14.74 23.20
N PHE A 129 -1.72 -14.30 23.88
CA PHE A 129 -2.82 -13.57 23.23
C PHE A 129 -2.37 -12.24 22.60
N TRP A 130 -1.32 -11.61 23.12
CA TRP A 130 -0.79 -10.36 22.57
C TRP A 130 0.08 -10.57 21.31
N ASN A 131 0.53 -11.81 21.06
CA ASN A 131 1.31 -12.18 19.86
C ASN A 131 0.47 -12.92 18.82
N SER A 132 -0.86 -12.90 18.94
CA SER A 132 -1.76 -13.60 18.03
C SER A 132 -2.14 -12.71 16.84
N PRO A 133 -2.03 -13.18 15.59
CA PRO A 133 -2.49 -12.45 14.41
C PRO A 133 -3.95 -12.01 14.56
N ARG A 134 -4.25 -10.77 14.18
CA ARG A 134 -5.62 -10.24 14.22
C ARG A 134 -6.17 -10.10 12.80
N PRO A 135 -7.39 -10.62 12.52
CA PRO A 135 -8.00 -10.44 11.21
C PRO A 135 -8.28 -8.95 10.96
N ILE A 136 -7.95 -8.49 9.76
CA ILE A 136 -8.33 -7.16 9.29
C ILE A 136 -9.69 -7.27 8.60
N TYR A 137 -10.58 -6.31 8.86
CA TYR A 137 -11.91 -6.28 8.28
C TYR A 137 -11.85 -6.20 6.74
N GLN A 138 -12.36 -7.24 6.08
CA GLN A 138 -12.47 -7.39 4.63
C GLN A 138 -13.85 -7.98 4.28
N GLY A 139 -14.91 -7.33 4.73
CA GLY A 139 -16.29 -7.77 4.52
C GLY A 139 -16.74 -7.66 3.05
N ALA A 140 -17.88 -8.29 2.73
CA ALA A 140 -18.49 -8.18 1.41
C ALA A 140 -18.99 -6.76 1.06
N ASP A 141 -19.11 -5.90 2.08
CA ASP A 141 -19.46 -4.48 1.99
C ASP A 141 -18.24 -3.57 1.80
N CYS A 142 -17.03 -4.14 1.63
CA CYS A 142 -15.84 -3.36 1.34
C CYS A 142 -15.83 -2.86 -0.12
N GLU A 143 -15.88 -1.55 -0.29
CA GLU A 143 -15.62 -0.89 -1.57
C GLU A 143 -14.15 -0.46 -1.63
N TRP A 144 -13.35 -1.20 -2.41
CA TRP A 144 -11.93 -0.92 -2.62
C TRP A 144 -11.73 0.11 -3.74
N PRO A 145 -10.92 1.17 -3.52
CA PRO A 145 -10.60 2.12 -4.57
C PRO A 145 -9.79 1.44 -5.68
N SER A 146 -10.01 1.85 -6.93
CA SER A 146 -9.24 1.32 -8.06
C SER A 146 -7.76 1.74 -7.98
N GLU A 147 -6.88 1.00 -8.64
CA GLU A 147 -5.45 1.33 -8.73
C GLU A 147 -5.19 2.77 -9.22
N LYS A 148 -5.94 3.23 -10.23
CA LYS A 148 -5.88 4.61 -10.73
C LYS A 148 -6.33 5.62 -9.69
N GLU A 149 -7.37 5.28 -8.91
CA GLU A 149 -7.85 6.13 -7.83
C GLU A 149 -6.83 6.23 -6.68
N VAL A 150 -6.21 5.11 -6.29
CA VAL A 150 -5.15 5.09 -5.27
C VAL A 150 -3.98 5.98 -5.71
N PHE A 151 -3.55 5.85 -6.96
CA PHE A 151 -2.52 6.71 -7.53
C PHE A 151 -2.92 8.19 -7.49
N ALA A 152 -4.12 8.53 -7.98
CA ALA A 152 -4.61 9.91 -8.02
C ALA A 152 -4.71 10.54 -6.62
N ARG A 153 -5.26 9.81 -5.64
CA ARG A 153 -5.36 10.26 -4.24
C ARG A 153 -3.98 10.55 -3.65
N ARG A 154 -2.99 9.70 -3.90
CA ARG A 154 -1.61 9.92 -3.43
C ARG A 154 -1.00 11.17 -4.06
N VAL A 155 -1.11 11.33 -5.38
CA VAL A 155 -0.56 12.51 -6.08
C VAL A 155 -1.16 13.79 -5.53
N LEU A 156 -2.48 13.83 -5.32
CA LEU A 156 -3.16 14.99 -4.75
C LEU A 156 -2.75 15.27 -3.30
N LYS A 157 -2.64 14.24 -2.45
CA LYS A 157 -2.16 14.37 -1.07
C LYS A 157 -0.74 14.95 -1.03
N ASN A 158 0.15 14.49 -1.91
CA ASN A 158 1.53 14.98 -1.99
C ASN A 158 1.57 16.43 -2.50
N GLN A 159 0.73 16.80 -3.46
CA GLN A 159 0.60 18.18 -3.93
C GLN A 159 0.07 19.13 -2.84
N GLU A 160 -0.95 18.70 -2.10
CA GLU A 160 -1.50 19.48 -0.98
C GLU A 160 -0.47 19.67 0.14
N THR A 161 0.25 18.61 0.49
CA THR A 161 1.33 18.65 1.49
C THR A 161 2.46 19.59 1.08
N ALA A 162 2.88 19.53 -0.20
CA ALA A 162 3.90 20.44 -0.74
C ALA A 162 3.44 21.90 -0.68
N LYS A 163 2.20 22.18 -1.08
CA LYS A 163 1.60 23.53 -1.02
C LYS A 163 1.49 24.04 0.41
N ASN A 164 1.09 23.20 1.36
CA ASN A 164 1.01 23.58 2.76
C ASN A 164 2.41 23.86 3.34
N SER A 165 3.42 23.07 2.96
CA SER A 165 4.82 23.32 3.35
C SER A 165 5.36 24.63 2.74
N GLU A 166 5.02 24.94 1.49
CA GLU A 166 5.32 26.22 0.84
C GLU A 166 4.62 27.39 1.54
N LEU A 167 3.35 27.24 1.95
CA LEU A 167 2.62 28.26 2.67
C LEU A 167 3.19 28.48 4.08
N GLU A 168 3.56 27.42 4.79
CA GLU A 168 4.22 27.51 6.10
C GLU A 168 5.60 28.16 6.00
N THR A 169 6.38 27.83 4.97
CA THR A 169 7.67 28.48 4.73
C THR A 169 7.50 29.94 4.30
N ALA A 170 6.51 30.28 3.48
CA ALA A 170 6.14 31.66 3.13
C ALA A 170 5.63 32.47 4.33
N THR A 171 4.89 31.85 5.25
CA THR A 171 4.40 32.52 6.47
C THR A 171 5.55 32.75 7.46
N LYS A 172 6.50 31.82 7.55
CA LYS A 172 7.73 31.96 8.36
C LYS A 172 8.73 32.94 7.74
N SER A 173 8.86 32.99 6.42
CA SER A 173 9.73 33.94 5.71
C SER A 173 9.09 35.32 5.52
N GLY A 174 7.76 35.41 5.51
CA GLY A 174 6.98 36.66 5.43
C GLY A 174 7.02 37.50 6.71
N LEU A 175 7.51 36.94 7.83
CA LEU A 175 7.94 37.72 9.01
C LEU A 175 9.28 38.44 8.78
N PHE A 176 9.97 38.19 7.65
CA PHE A 176 11.31 38.73 7.33
C PHE A 176 11.48 39.26 5.89
N GLY A 177 10.42 39.55 5.13
CA GLY A 177 10.63 40.02 3.75
C GLY A 177 9.40 40.58 3.05
N SER A 178 9.22 41.89 3.16
CA SER A 178 8.33 42.68 2.32
C SER A 178 8.86 42.81 0.89
N SER A 179 7.93 42.79 -0.08
CA SER A 179 8.01 43.36 -1.44
C SER A 179 8.48 42.45 -2.58
N PHE A 180 7.89 42.72 -3.76
CA PHE A 180 8.04 42.12 -5.11
C PHE A 180 7.15 40.89 -5.36
N GLY A 181 6.11 40.91 -6.20
CA GLY A 181 5.79 41.80 -7.32
C GLY A 181 5.48 40.95 -8.56
N ALA A 182 4.19 40.82 -8.88
CA ALA A 182 3.55 40.64 -10.18
C ALA A 182 3.96 39.49 -11.16
N ASP A 183 2.87 38.90 -11.71
CA ASP A 183 2.68 38.37 -13.06
C ASP A 183 3.27 37.02 -13.51
N GLY A 184 2.34 36.08 -13.77
CA GLY A 184 2.61 34.82 -14.44
C GLY A 184 1.38 33.91 -14.46
N ARG A 185 0.44 34.16 -15.38
CA ARG A 185 -0.67 33.26 -15.72
C ARG A 185 -0.09 32.05 -16.48
N SER A 186 0.09 30.92 -15.80
CA SER A 186 0.38 29.63 -16.45
C SER A 186 -0.80 28.68 -16.27
N PRO A 187 -1.13 27.83 -17.27
CA PRO A 187 -2.23 26.84 -17.19
C PRO A 187 -2.12 25.89 -16.00
N ILE A 188 -0.89 25.67 -15.51
CA ILE A 188 -0.59 24.88 -14.32
C ILE A 188 -1.19 25.51 -13.06
N ARG A 189 -1.29 26.85 -13.00
CA ARG A 189 -1.88 27.57 -11.87
C ARG A 189 -3.40 27.39 -11.77
N GLU A 190 -4.09 27.24 -12.89
CA GLU A 190 -5.53 26.92 -12.92
C GLU A 190 -5.80 25.49 -12.43
N VAL A 191 -4.96 24.53 -12.82
CA VAL A 191 -5.04 23.15 -12.32
C VAL A 191 -4.76 23.09 -10.81
N LEU A 192 -3.80 23.89 -10.33
CA LEU A 192 -3.45 24.03 -8.92
C LEU A 192 -4.52 24.76 -8.06
N GLN A 193 -5.33 25.61 -8.67
CA GLN A 193 -6.39 26.34 -7.97
C GLN A 193 -7.63 25.50 -7.75
N ASN A 194 -7.90 24.49 -8.59
CA ASN A 194 -9.13 23.71 -8.49
C ASN A 194 -8.90 22.20 -8.75
N PRO A 195 -8.26 21.49 -7.80
CA PRO A 195 -7.89 20.07 -7.95
C PRO A 195 -9.11 19.15 -8.12
N GLN A 196 -10.27 19.53 -7.57
CA GLN A 196 -11.53 18.78 -7.72
C GLN A 196 -12.02 18.77 -9.18
N LEU A 197 -11.82 19.87 -9.90
CA LEU A 197 -12.21 20.02 -11.30
C LEU A 197 -11.29 19.21 -12.23
N ALA A 198 -10.00 19.10 -11.88
CA ALA A 198 -9.04 18.26 -12.60
C ALA A 198 -9.37 16.77 -12.47
N LEU A 199 -9.76 16.31 -11.27
CA LEU A 199 -10.27 14.96 -11.04
C LEU A 199 -11.50 14.65 -11.89
N GLN A 200 -12.46 15.59 -11.95
CA GLN A 200 -13.68 15.40 -12.72
C GLN A 200 -13.41 15.25 -14.22
N LYS A 201 -12.46 16.01 -14.77
CA LYS A 201 -12.04 15.88 -16.19
C LYS A 201 -11.32 14.56 -16.49
N LEU A 202 -10.52 14.04 -15.55
CA LEU A 202 -9.84 12.75 -15.71
C LEU A 202 -10.80 11.56 -15.62
N VAL A 203 -11.83 11.64 -14.78
CA VAL A 203 -12.86 10.59 -14.67
C VAL A 203 -13.80 10.57 -15.89
N GLN A 204 -13.97 11.71 -16.57
CA GLN A 204 -14.88 11.84 -17.72
C GLN A 204 -14.27 11.57 -19.09
N GLY A 205 -12.97 11.25 -19.19
CA GLY A 205 -12.33 10.67 -20.38
C GLY A 205 -12.59 11.39 -21.72
N HIS A 206 -11.71 12.34 -22.07
CA HIS A 206 -11.31 12.57 -23.47
C HIS A 206 -9.95 11.93 -23.69
#